data_AF-A0A842W8Y2-F1
#
_entry.id   AF-A0A842W8Y2-F1
#
_cell.length_a   1.000
_cell.length_b   1.000
_cell.length_c   1.000
_cell.angle_alpha   90.00
_cell.angle_beta   90.00
_cell.angle_gamma   90.00
#
_symmetry.space_group_name_H-M   'P 1'
#
loop_
_entity.id
_entity.type
_entity.pdbx_description
1 polymer ?
#
loop_
_entity_poly.entity_id
_entity_poly.type
_entity_poly.pdbx_seq_one_letter_code
_entity_poly.pdbx_strand_id
1 'polypeptide(L)'
;MMLKILNSKEKKRIVESWTRDYGVDSRVLEGYVCLGMGGDLWITSEDCLKEDLEGMRLDSLGLQVMRGGKPTVHGIQLLFRSADMKELGEDAARKFIRGESSGCEGIMSYRGVPLDSTENR
;
A
#
# COMPACT_ATOMS: atom_id res chain seq x y z
N MET A 1 -0.59 -20.90 6.34
CA MET A 1 0.64 -20.34 5.75
C MET A 1 1.36 -19.55 6.82
N MET A 2 2.70 -19.55 6.83
CA MET A 2 3.51 -18.86 7.84
C MET A 2 3.96 -17.49 7.33
N LEU A 3 4.02 -16.49 8.20
CA LEU A 3 4.64 -15.19 7.91
C LEU A 3 6.13 -15.40 7.61
N LYS A 4 6.66 -14.71 6.60
CA LYS A 4 8.10 -14.74 6.28
C LYS A 4 8.62 -13.36 5.91
N ILE A 5 9.90 -13.12 6.19
CA ILE A 5 10.63 -11.97 5.64
C ILE A 5 10.87 -12.23 4.15
N LEU A 6 10.51 -11.28 3.30
CA LEU A 6 10.69 -11.37 1.87
C LEU A 6 12.11 -11.02 1.45
N ASN A 7 12.69 -11.85 0.57
CA ASN A 7 13.99 -11.57 -0.03
C ASN A 7 13.89 -10.55 -1.18
N SER A 8 15.04 -10.10 -1.69
CA SER A 8 15.11 -9.08 -2.74
C SER A 8 14.36 -9.47 -4.03
N LYS A 9 14.34 -10.75 -4.40
CA LYS A 9 13.63 -11.24 -5.59
C LYS A 9 12.12 -11.17 -5.42
N GLU A 10 11.62 -11.47 -4.23
CA GLU A 10 10.20 -11.39 -3.89
C GLU A 10 9.73 -9.94 -3.82
N LYS A 11 10.50 -9.07 -3.14
CA LYS A 11 10.24 -7.62 -3.12
C LYS A 11 10.20 -7.06 -4.55
N LYS A 12 11.17 -7.42 -5.38
CA LYS A 12 11.23 -6.97 -6.78
C LYS A 12 9.97 -7.32 -7.56
N ARG A 13 9.44 -8.54 -7.42
CA ARG A 13 8.20 -8.96 -8.12
C ARG A 13 6.98 -8.14 -7.70
N ILE A 14 6.88 -7.80 -6.41
CA ILE A 14 5.79 -6.97 -5.88
C ILE A 14 5.89 -5.58 -6.49
N VAL A 15 7.07 -4.98 -6.44
CA VAL A 15 7.34 -3.65 -7.01
C VAL A 15 7.09 -3.66 -8.52
N GLU A 16 7.54 -4.67 -9.27
CA GLU A 16 7.28 -4.81 -10.70
C GLU A 16 5.77 -4.85 -11.01
N SER A 17 4.96 -5.50 -10.17
CA SER A 17 3.51 -5.44 -10.30
C SER A 17 2.99 -4.04 -10.04
N TRP A 18 3.39 -3.41 -8.93
CA TRP A 18 2.92 -2.07 -8.59
C TRP A 18 3.35 -1.01 -9.61
N THR A 19 4.56 -1.09 -10.17
CA THR A 19 5.03 -0.18 -11.21
C THR A 19 4.17 -0.34 -12.46
N ARG A 20 3.82 -1.57 -12.84
CA ARG A 20 2.93 -1.82 -13.99
C ARG A 20 1.50 -1.34 -13.72
N ASP A 21 0.98 -1.61 -12.54
CA ASP A 21 -0.44 -1.42 -12.24
C ASP A 21 -0.75 0.02 -11.78
N TYR A 22 0.25 0.72 -11.21
CA TYR A 22 0.10 2.05 -10.58
C TYR A 22 1.20 3.06 -10.92
N GLY A 23 2.18 2.71 -11.75
CA GLY A 23 3.24 3.65 -12.17
C GLY A 23 4.25 4.03 -11.08
N VAL A 24 4.35 3.28 -9.98
CA VAL A 24 5.19 3.66 -8.82
C VAL A 24 6.70 3.47 -9.05
N ASP A 25 7.53 4.26 -8.34
CA ASP A 25 9.00 4.16 -8.38
C ASP A 25 9.46 2.77 -7.91
N SER A 26 10.41 2.18 -8.64
CA SER A 26 11.04 0.89 -8.31
C SER A 26 11.67 0.78 -6.91
N ARG A 27 11.89 1.91 -6.24
CA ARG A 27 12.46 2.04 -4.89
C ARG A 27 11.41 2.26 -3.81
N VAL A 28 10.12 2.13 -4.11
CA VAL A 28 9.01 2.37 -3.15
C VAL A 28 9.10 1.52 -1.87
N LEU A 29 9.76 0.35 -1.93
CA LEU A 29 10.02 -0.52 -0.77
C LEU A 29 11.45 -0.42 -0.22
N GLU A 30 12.29 0.47 -0.74
CA GLU A 30 13.65 0.67 -0.25
C GLU A 30 13.62 1.21 1.20
N GLY A 31 14.47 0.65 2.06
CA GLY A 31 14.51 0.99 3.48
C GLY A 31 13.50 0.24 4.37
N TYR A 32 12.59 -0.56 3.80
CA TYR A 32 11.65 -1.36 4.59
C TYR A 32 12.04 -2.83 4.65
N VAL A 33 11.83 -3.44 5.81
CA VAL A 33 11.65 -4.88 5.95
C VAL A 33 10.24 -5.22 5.47
N CYS A 34 10.12 -6.20 4.57
CA CYS A 34 8.83 -6.62 4.04
C CYS A 34 8.50 -8.03 4.55
N LEU A 35 7.33 -8.19 5.14
CA LEU A 35 6.82 -9.47 5.64
C LEU A 35 5.65 -9.91 4.77
N GLY A 36 5.64 -11.17 4.30
CA GLY A 36 4.61 -11.67 3.41
C GLY A 36 3.92 -12.93 3.93
N MET A 37 2.60 -13.01 3.70
CA MET A 37 1.78 -14.19 4.00
C MET A 37 0.60 -14.27 3.03
N GLY A 38 0.54 -15.29 2.16
CA GLY A 38 -0.68 -15.59 1.40
C GLY A 38 -1.27 -14.48 0.53
N GLY A 39 -0.43 -13.59 -0.04
CA GLY A 39 -0.86 -12.43 -0.82
C GLY A 39 -1.01 -11.14 -0.01
N ASP A 40 -0.84 -11.22 1.31
CA ASP A 40 -0.76 -10.07 2.20
C ASP A 40 0.71 -9.64 2.35
N LEU A 41 0.90 -8.33 2.57
CA LEU A 41 2.20 -7.69 2.71
C LEU A 41 2.16 -6.69 3.87
N TRP A 42 3.13 -6.78 4.76
CA TRP A 42 3.40 -5.78 5.79
C TRP A 42 4.78 -5.16 5.56
N ILE A 43 4.92 -3.88 5.90
CA ILE A 43 6.21 -3.20 5.99
C ILE A 43 6.52 -2.86 7.44
N THR A 44 7.78 -2.99 7.81
CA THR A 44 8.29 -2.66 9.13
C THR A 44 9.75 -2.17 9.04
N SER A 45 10.31 -1.74 10.17
CA SER A 45 11.72 -1.36 10.29
C SER A 45 12.57 -2.56 10.71
N GLU A 46 13.88 -2.48 10.46
CA GLU A 46 14.83 -3.48 10.99
C GLU A 46 14.85 -3.51 12.52
N ASP A 47 14.61 -2.37 13.17
CA ASP A 47 14.58 -2.28 14.64
C ASP A 47 13.41 -3.06 15.24
N CYS A 48 12.25 -3.05 14.57
CA CYS A 48 11.10 -3.85 15.02
C CYS A 48 11.42 -5.35 15.07
N LEU A 49 12.29 -5.86 14.19
CA LEU A 49 12.71 -7.27 14.21
C LEU A 49 13.64 -7.64 15.38
N LYS A 50 14.21 -6.64 16.07
CA LYS A 50 15.12 -6.85 17.22
C LYS A 50 14.37 -6.92 18.55
N GLU A 51 13.09 -6.52 18.57
CA GLU A 51 12.23 -6.55 19.74
C GLU A 51 11.75 -7.98 20.05
N ASP A 52 11.30 -8.20 21.29
CA ASP A 52 10.60 -9.43 21.65
C ASP A 52 9.17 -9.39 21.08
N LEU A 53 8.94 -10.17 20.03
CA LEU A 53 7.67 -10.21 19.30
C LEU A 53 6.73 -11.33 19.80
N GLU A 54 7.08 -12.04 20.88
CA GLU A 54 6.28 -13.14 21.38
C GLU A 54 4.86 -12.67 21.80
N GLY A 55 3.83 -13.36 21.28
CA GLY A 55 2.43 -13.03 21.59
C GLY A 55 1.87 -11.78 20.91
N MET A 56 2.67 -11.03 20.15
CA MET A 56 2.18 -9.88 19.39
C MET A 56 1.28 -10.31 18.22
N ARG A 57 0.25 -9.52 17.96
CA ARG A 57 -0.57 -9.69 16.74
C ARG A 57 0.25 -9.27 15.52
N LEU A 58 0.05 -9.97 14.41
CA LEU A 58 0.65 -9.63 13.11
C LEU A 58 0.44 -8.17 12.71
N ASP A 59 -0.77 -7.65 12.94
CA ASP A 59 -1.13 -6.26 12.64
C ASP A 59 -0.40 -5.24 13.53
N SER A 60 0.29 -5.70 14.58
CA SER A 60 1.13 -4.87 15.46
C SER A 60 2.60 -4.88 15.07
N LEU A 61 3.02 -5.74 14.12
CA LEU A 61 4.43 -5.85 13.67
C LEU A 61 4.81 -4.76 12.66
N GLY A 62 3.84 -4.04 12.11
CA GLY A 62 4.06 -3.04 11.08
C GLY A 62 2.77 -2.66 10.36
N LEU A 63 2.91 -1.94 9.26
CA LEU A 63 1.79 -1.47 8.46
C LEU A 63 1.43 -2.52 7.39
N GLN A 64 0.21 -3.05 7.43
CA GLN A 64 -0.30 -3.89 6.35
C GLN A 64 -0.55 -3.02 5.12
N VAL A 65 0.23 -3.22 4.06
CA VAL A 65 0.16 -2.47 2.81
C VAL A 65 -0.51 -3.25 1.68
N MET A 66 -0.63 -4.59 1.80
CA MET A 66 -1.49 -5.39 0.92
C MET A 66 -2.33 -6.38 1.69
N ARG A 67 -3.56 -6.58 1.20
CA ARG A 67 -4.48 -7.63 1.65
C ARG A 67 -5.06 -8.35 0.43
N GLY A 68 -4.91 -9.67 0.38
CA GLY A 68 -5.43 -10.50 -0.71
C GLY A 68 -4.92 -10.08 -2.10
N GLY A 69 -3.65 -9.64 -2.20
CA GLY A 69 -3.05 -9.20 -3.45
C GLY A 69 -3.40 -7.76 -3.88
N LYS A 70 -4.20 -7.03 -3.10
CA LYS A 70 -4.56 -5.63 -3.39
C LYS A 70 -3.98 -4.67 -2.35
N PRO A 71 -3.58 -3.44 -2.72
CA PRO A 71 -3.16 -2.44 -1.75
C PRO A 71 -4.26 -2.14 -0.72
N THR A 72 -3.86 -1.96 0.54
CA THR A 72 -4.73 -1.39 1.59
C THR A 72 -4.69 0.15 1.50
N VAL A 73 -5.46 0.86 2.33
CA VAL A 73 -5.33 2.33 2.46
C VAL A 73 -3.90 2.76 2.77
N HIS A 74 -3.22 2.07 3.71
CA HIS A 74 -1.80 2.32 4.00
C HIS A 74 -0.89 2.00 2.81
N GLY A 75 -1.23 0.96 2.05
CA GLY A 75 -0.58 0.66 0.78
C GLY A 75 -0.70 1.83 -0.18
N ILE A 76 -1.91 2.33 -0.42
CA ILE A 76 -2.13 3.48 -1.31
C ILE A 76 -1.36 4.71 -0.83
N GLN A 77 -1.33 4.98 0.48
CA GLN A 77 -0.52 6.08 1.05
C GLN A 77 0.98 5.93 0.77
N LEU A 78 1.50 4.71 0.84
CA LEU A 78 2.89 4.41 0.48
C LEU A 78 3.13 4.67 -1.02
N LEU A 79 2.25 4.13 -1.87
CA LEU A 79 2.35 4.23 -3.33
C LEU A 79 2.23 5.67 -3.82
N PHE A 80 1.36 6.46 -3.19
CA PHE A 80 1.02 7.84 -3.55
C PHE A 80 2.23 8.74 -3.80
N ARG A 81 3.33 8.55 -3.05
CA ARG A 81 4.55 9.37 -3.18
C ARG A 81 5.18 9.33 -4.58
N SER A 82 4.86 8.31 -5.37
CA SER A 82 5.47 8.09 -6.69
C SER A 82 4.52 7.52 -7.74
N ALA A 83 3.24 7.34 -7.41
CA ALA A 83 2.28 6.74 -8.32
C ALA A 83 1.85 7.69 -9.44
N ASP A 84 1.52 7.12 -10.59
CA ASP A 84 0.83 7.82 -11.66
C ASP A 84 -0.63 8.03 -11.25
N MET A 85 -0.91 9.22 -10.73
CA MET A 85 -2.22 9.56 -10.19
C MET A 85 -3.20 10.01 -11.27
N LYS A 86 -4.46 9.65 -11.07
CA LYS A 86 -5.58 10.19 -11.84
C LYS A 86 -6.31 11.25 -11.05
N GLU A 87 -6.17 12.50 -11.47
CA GLU A 87 -6.90 13.63 -10.91
C GLU A 87 -8.38 13.57 -11.32
N LEU A 88 -9.26 13.49 -10.34
CA LEU A 88 -10.71 13.48 -10.55
C LEU A 88 -11.26 14.91 -10.63
N GLY A 89 -12.27 15.10 -11.46
CA GLY A 89 -13.15 16.26 -11.38
C GLY A 89 -14.04 16.21 -10.13
N GLU A 90 -14.60 17.35 -9.72
CA GLU A 90 -15.40 17.46 -8.49
C GLU A 90 -16.54 16.44 -8.40
N ASP A 91 -17.30 16.24 -9.47
CA ASP A 91 -18.42 15.29 -9.48
C ASP A 91 -17.96 13.84 -9.28
N ALA A 92 -16.84 13.46 -9.93
CA ALA A 92 -16.28 12.12 -9.80
C ALA A 92 -15.67 11.89 -8.41
N ALA A 93 -15.01 12.91 -7.84
CA ALA A 93 -14.51 12.88 -6.47
C ALA A 93 -15.64 12.73 -5.45
N ARG A 94 -16.75 13.47 -5.61
CA ARG A 94 -17.92 13.36 -4.73
C ARG A 94 -18.57 11.98 -4.79
N LYS A 95 -18.68 11.38 -5.97
CA LYS A 95 -19.15 10.00 -6.15
C LYS A 95 -18.24 9.02 -5.41
N PHE A 96 -16.93 9.15 -5.62
CA PHE A 96 -15.93 8.31 -4.97
C PHE A 96 -16.03 8.34 -3.44
N ILE A 97 -16.09 9.53 -2.84
CA ILE A 97 -16.18 9.73 -1.39
C ILE A 97 -17.46 9.09 -0.80
N ARG A 98 -18.55 9.00 -1.58
CA ARG A 98 -19.80 8.36 -1.18
C ARG A 98 -19.79 6.83 -1.34
N GLY A 99 -18.68 6.26 -1.82
CA GLY A 99 -18.59 4.84 -2.17
C GLY A 99 -19.29 4.49 -3.49
N GLU A 100 -19.60 5.50 -4.32
CA GLU A 100 -20.14 5.29 -5.66
C GLU A 100 -18.99 5.14 -6.69
N SER A 101 -19.26 4.44 -7.79
CA SER A 101 -18.28 4.34 -8.87
C SER A 101 -17.99 5.72 -9.47
N SER A 102 -16.71 6.09 -9.49
CA SER A 102 -16.20 7.29 -10.17
C SER A 102 -16.02 7.08 -11.69
N GLY A 103 -16.21 5.86 -12.19
CA GLY A 103 -15.91 5.47 -13.58
C GLY A 103 -14.41 5.50 -13.91
N CYS A 104 -13.55 5.59 -12.89
CA CYS A 104 -12.11 5.61 -13.01
C CYS A 104 -11.51 4.42 -12.27
N GLU A 105 -10.37 3.93 -12.76
CA GLU A 105 -9.56 2.90 -12.09
C GLU A 105 -8.18 3.48 -11.78
N GLY A 106 -7.48 2.88 -10.82
CA GLY A 106 -6.15 3.33 -10.36
C GLY A 106 -6.18 4.15 -9.08
N ILE A 107 -5.06 4.78 -8.75
CA ILE A 107 -4.90 5.66 -7.58
C ILE A 107 -5.46 7.04 -7.93
N MET A 108 -6.41 7.53 -7.13
CA MET A 108 -7.17 8.73 -7.43
C MET A 108 -6.79 9.90 -6.54
N SER A 109 -6.73 11.10 -7.11
CA SER A 109 -6.52 12.35 -6.38
C SER A 109 -7.61 13.38 -6.67
N TYR A 110 -7.80 14.32 -5.75
CA TYR A 110 -8.62 15.51 -5.93
C TYR A 110 -7.94 16.70 -5.26
N ARG A 111 -7.77 17.78 -6.02
CA ARG A 111 -7.01 18.98 -5.63
C ARG A 111 -5.59 18.63 -5.17
N GLY A 112 -4.97 17.63 -5.80
CA GLY A 112 -3.62 17.16 -5.44
C GLY A 112 -3.53 16.35 -4.13
N VAL A 113 -4.67 15.95 -3.55
CA VAL A 113 -4.75 15.10 -2.34
C VAL A 113 -5.28 13.72 -2.73
N PRO A 114 -4.74 12.60 -2.20
CA PRO A 114 -5.27 11.28 -2.50
C PRO A 114 -6.68 11.14 -1.97
N LEU A 115 -7.60 10.59 -2.77
CA LEU A 115 -8.99 10.33 -2.34
C LEU A 115 -9.14 8.99 -1.62
N ASP A 116 -8.22 8.06 -1.85
CA ASP A 116 -8.13 6.78 -1.16
C ASP A 116 -7.64 6.90 0.29
N SER A 117 -7.29 8.12 0.75
CA SER A 117 -6.93 8.37 2.14
C SER A 117 -8.18 8.57 3.00
N THR A 118 -8.50 7.59 3.84
CA THR A 118 -9.35 7.83 5.00
C THR A 118 -8.55 8.60 6.06
N GLU A 119 -8.32 9.90 5.85
CA GLU A 119 -8.10 10.82 6.96
C GLU A 119 -9.46 11.49 7.27
N ASN A 120 -10.29 10.79 8.04
CA ASN A 120 -11.35 11.46 8.76
C ASN A 120 -10.68 12.32 9.84
N ARG A 121 -10.76 13.64 9.67
CA ARG A 121 -10.54 14.61 10.74
C ARG A 121 -11.64 14.53 11.79
#